data_AF-A0A520ZNB3-F1
#
_entry.id   AF-A0A520ZNB3-F1
#
_cell.length_a   1.000
_cell.length_b   1.000
_cell.length_c   1.000
_cell.angle_alpha   90.00
_cell.angle_beta   90.00
_cell.angle_gamma   90.00
#
_symmetry.space_group_name_H-M   'P 1'
#
loop_
_entity.id
_entity.type
_entity.pdbx_description
1 polymer ?
#
loop_
_entity_poly.entity_id
_entity_poly.type
_entity_poly.pdbx_seq_one_letter_code
_entity_poly.pdbx_strand_id
1 'polypeptide(L)'
;MPDFTSILTGSTAVAFVATVAIAFILPRLRQDAASRVTANIKPVLPNARADLPVEHDDPDWRECVSVSQHIADLMIADEWIEIAEKIFDWEANLTATPGGVRYHELATRTCLSGLQGLIDDAPRDTPGDLDAASVEVSHFVDTHQQQPGNHILAVLAARAHIVLGEAYREDGWAADMRKTALRKSAKHFIAAGAILKPLDPVAHMSPLLAEAQYLQALGSPGGEDRLQSLFQEWIDLDPSNSSIYDAHVAALVDRDLIAGEDVLREADEAMHRTEKSLGLGGYALFFMPILTEYESARNLLDAELYAAALMDLASNSATQAEVNHAAAALLTELESSDGDAAAAFRDTLMLLISQHLRVIYPRVWPISVEEVQELVAEAAHIIPDLDLPEAPDFDTRTSEKLAA
;
A
#
# COMPACT_ATOMS: atom_id res chain seq x y z
N MET A 1 45.30 -32.59 -10.81
CA MET A 1 43.89 -32.33 -10.44
C MET A 1 43.83 -30.94 -9.87
N PRO A 2 43.23 -29.96 -10.57
CA PRO A 2 43.14 -28.60 -10.03
C PRO A 2 41.99 -28.53 -9.01
N ASP A 3 42.24 -27.72 -8.00
CA ASP A 3 41.43 -27.47 -6.81
C ASP A 3 40.18 -26.64 -7.19
N PHE A 4 38.99 -27.19 -6.95
CA PHE A 4 37.70 -26.58 -7.34
C PHE A 4 37.20 -25.51 -6.34
N THR A 5 37.97 -25.20 -5.30
CA THR A 5 37.52 -24.32 -4.20
C THR A 5 37.76 -22.82 -4.42
N SER A 6 38.34 -22.39 -5.56
CA SER A 6 38.73 -20.98 -5.76
C SER A 6 37.96 -20.19 -6.84
N ILE A 7 36.76 -20.61 -7.27
CA ILE A 7 36.07 -19.97 -8.43
C ILE A 7 34.83 -19.13 -8.06
N LEU A 8 34.43 -19.02 -6.80
CA LEU A 8 33.22 -18.26 -6.43
C LEU A 8 33.50 -17.20 -5.35
N THR A 9 34.23 -16.16 -5.74
CA THR A 9 34.20 -14.86 -5.03
C THR A 9 33.82 -13.80 -6.05
N GLY A 10 32.58 -13.32 -5.95
CA GLY A 10 31.97 -12.36 -6.87
C GLY A 10 30.46 -12.59 -6.99
N SER A 11 29.73 -11.59 -7.48
CA SER A 11 28.26 -11.53 -7.62
C SER A 11 27.59 -12.79 -8.20
N THR A 12 28.33 -13.62 -8.94
CA THR A 12 27.88 -14.90 -9.48
C THR A 12 27.61 -15.98 -8.43
N ALA A 13 28.32 -15.96 -7.30
CA ALA A 13 28.08 -16.89 -6.19
C ALA A 13 26.78 -16.56 -5.44
N VAL A 14 26.49 -15.26 -5.31
CA VAL A 14 25.25 -14.75 -4.70
C VAL A 14 24.06 -15.05 -5.61
N ALA A 15 24.19 -14.79 -6.92
CA ALA A 15 23.17 -15.12 -7.91
C ALA A 15 22.85 -16.63 -7.93
N PHE A 16 23.85 -17.52 -7.92
CA PHE A 16 23.61 -18.97 -7.94
C PHE A 16 22.92 -19.48 -6.65
N VAL A 17 23.29 -18.95 -5.48
CA VAL A 17 22.62 -19.31 -4.22
C VAL A 17 21.18 -18.78 -4.18
N ALA A 18 20.93 -17.58 -4.71
CA ALA A 18 19.59 -17.01 -4.83
C ALA A 18 18.69 -17.80 -5.79
N THR A 19 19.18 -18.16 -6.99
CA THR A 19 18.43 -18.97 -7.96
C THR A 19 18.06 -20.34 -7.38
N VAL A 20 18.98 -20.98 -6.66
CA VAL A 20 18.72 -22.26 -5.99
C VAL A 20 17.73 -22.08 -4.84
N ALA A 21 17.85 -21.02 -4.04
CA ALA A 21 16.89 -20.73 -2.97
C ALA A 21 15.47 -20.51 -3.51
N ILE A 22 15.31 -19.65 -4.52
CA ILE A 22 14.03 -19.38 -5.20
C ILE A 22 13.44 -20.69 -5.76
N ALA A 23 14.26 -21.52 -6.44
CA ALA A 23 13.80 -22.78 -7.02
C ALA A 23 13.33 -23.84 -6.00
N PHE A 24 13.79 -23.78 -4.74
CA PHE A 24 13.35 -24.70 -3.68
C PHE A 24 12.27 -24.09 -2.75
N ILE A 25 12.20 -22.76 -2.66
CA ILE A 25 11.26 -22.03 -1.81
C ILE A 25 9.91 -21.90 -2.52
N LEU A 26 9.88 -21.50 -3.79
CA LEU A 26 8.63 -21.29 -4.55
C LEU A 26 7.71 -22.52 -4.57
N PRO A 27 8.19 -23.75 -4.86
CA PRO A 27 7.33 -24.93 -4.86
C PRO A 27 6.72 -25.25 -3.48
N ARG A 28 7.44 -24.94 -2.40
CA ARG A 28 6.92 -25.11 -1.03
C ARG A 28 5.90 -24.04 -0.69
N LEU A 29 6.18 -22.78 -1.02
CA LEU A 29 5.23 -21.68 -0.86
C LEU A 29 3.95 -21.94 -1.65
N ARG A 30 4.05 -22.50 -2.87
CA ARG A 30 2.90 -22.89 -3.69
C ARG A 30 2.08 -24.01 -3.04
N GLN A 31 2.74 -25.04 -2.52
CA GLN A 31 2.07 -26.13 -1.81
C GLN A 31 1.40 -25.63 -0.51
N ASP A 32 2.07 -24.74 0.21
CA ASP A 32 1.53 -24.10 1.41
C ASP A 32 0.37 -23.15 1.07
N ALA A 33 0.47 -22.37 -0.02
CA ALA A 33 -0.58 -21.48 -0.51
C ALA A 33 -1.85 -22.26 -0.89
N ALA A 34 -1.72 -23.34 -1.66
CA ALA A 34 -2.85 -24.21 -1.99
C ALA A 34 -3.50 -24.80 -0.73
N SER A 35 -2.69 -25.18 0.27
CA SER A 35 -3.19 -25.67 1.57
C SER A 35 -3.83 -24.58 2.43
N ARG A 36 -3.38 -23.32 2.33
CA ARG A 36 -3.94 -22.17 3.05
C ARG A 36 -5.28 -21.73 2.48
N VAL A 37 -5.44 -21.73 1.16
CA VAL A 37 -6.74 -21.50 0.51
C VAL A 37 -7.77 -22.51 1.01
N THR A 38 -7.37 -23.77 1.22
CA THR A 38 -8.24 -24.80 1.80
C THR A 38 -8.39 -24.69 3.32
N ALA A 39 -7.38 -24.22 4.06
CA ALA A 39 -7.44 -24.08 5.52
C ALA A 39 -8.22 -22.83 5.99
N ASN A 40 -8.28 -21.78 5.18
CA ASN A 40 -9.05 -20.56 5.45
C ASN A 40 -10.55 -20.73 5.20
N ILE A 41 -11.01 -21.93 4.84
CA ILE A 41 -12.43 -22.30 4.84
C ILE A 41 -12.92 -22.22 6.30
N LYS A 42 -13.36 -21.04 6.73
CA LYS A 42 -14.14 -20.89 7.95
C LYS A 42 -15.44 -21.68 7.74
N PRO A 43 -15.91 -22.47 8.73
CA PRO A 43 -17.23 -23.09 8.65
C PRO A 43 -18.29 -21.97 8.73
N VAL A 44 -18.63 -21.43 7.56
CA VAL A 44 -19.70 -20.45 7.39
C VAL A 44 -20.94 -21.24 7.01
N LEU A 45 -22.02 -21.06 7.79
CA LEU A 45 -23.35 -21.55 7.43
C LEU A 45 -23.66 -21.08 5.99
N PRO A 46 -24.09 -21.97 5.08
CA PRO A 46 -24.39 -21.62 3.71
C PRO A 46 -25.61 -20.70 3.67
N ASN A 47 -25.37 -19.40 3.83
CA ASN A 47 -26.29 -18.37 3.40
C ASN A 47 -25.86 -17.95 2.01
N ALA A 48 -25.99 -18.88 1.05
CA ALA A 48 -25.94 -18.60 -0.37
C ALA A 48 -27.03 -17.57 -0.68
N ARG A 49 -26.67 -16.28 -0.62
CA ARG A 49 -27.55 -15.18 -1.00
C ARG A 49 -27.21 -14.85 -2.43
N ALA A 50 -28.03 -15.35 -3.36
CA ALA A 50 -27.94 -15.00 -4.77
C ALA A 50 -28.06 -13.47 -5.00
N ASP A 51 -28.69 -12.76 -4.06
CA ASP A 51 -28.83 -11.30 -4.09
C ASP A 51 -28.04 -10.66 -2.94
N LEU A 52 -26.85 -10.14 -3.25
CA LEU A 52 -26.13 -9.23 -2.34
C LEU A 52 -26.65 -7.79 -2.52
N PRO A 53 -26.74 -7.00 -1.43
CA PRO A 53 -27.03 -5.58 -1.53
C PRO A 53 -25.97 -4.85 -2.35
N VAL A 54 -26.42 -3.86 -3.14
CA VAL A 54 -25.57 -2.97 -3.91
C VAL A 54 -25.57 -1.61 -3.22
N GLU A 55 -24.38 -1.13 -2.84
CA GLU A 55 -24.21 0.21 -2.26
C GLU A 55 -23.70 1.15 -3.35
N HIS A 56 -24.60 2.01 -3.82
CA HIS A 56 -24.28 3.00 -4.85
C HIS A 56 -23.59 4.25 -4.24
N ASP A 57 -23.82 4.51 -2.96
CA ASP A 57 -23.22 5.65 -2.26
C ASP A 57 -21.90 5.22 -1.60
N ASP A 58 -20.83 5.28 -2.40
CA ASP A 58 -19.46 4.91 -2.04
C ASP A 58 -19.07 5.41 -0.63
N PRO A 59 -19.06 4.50 0.38
CA PRO A 59 -18.81 4.89 1.76
C PRO A 59 -17.37 5.35 1.96
N ASP A 60 -16.43 4.84 1.16
CA ASP A 60 -15.03 5.26 1.20
C ASP A 60 -14.87 6.72 0.76
N TRP A 61 -15.48 7.08 -0.38
CA TRP A 61 -15.45 8.45 -0.87
C TRP A 61 -16.07 9.45 0.12
N ARG A 62 -17.24 9.12 0.71
CA ARG A 62 -17.90 9.99 1.70
C ARG A 62 -17.00 10.23 2.92
N GLU A 63 -16.31 9.19 3.38
CA GLU A 63 -15.42 9.28 4.52
C GLU A 63 -14.16 10.07 4.19
N CYS A 64 -13.57 9.85 3.01
CA CYS A 64 -12.47 10.68 2.50
C CYS A 64 -12.82 12.17 2.51
N VAL A 65 -13.98 12.53 1.94
CA VAL A 65 -14.46 13.92 1.90
C VAL A 65 -14.69 14.47 3.31
N SER A 66 -15.26 13.68 4.22
CA SER A 66 -15.52 14.09 5.60
C SER A 66 -14.22 14.41 6.35
N VAL A 67 -13.20 13.55 6.22
CA VAL A 67 -11.89 13.76 6.87
C VAL A 67 -11.21 15.00 6.30
N SER A 68 -11.16 15.13 4.97
CA SER A 68 -10.56 16.31 4.32
C SER A 68 -11.29 17.60 4.67
N GLN A 69 -12.63 17.61 4.73
CA GLN A 69 -13.38 18.80 5.13
C GLN A 69 -13.08 19.19 6.59
N HIS A 70 -13.02 18.22 7.49
CA HIS A 70 -12.68 18.48 8.89
C HIS A 70 -11.30 19.13 9.04
N ILE A 71 -10.28 18.61 8.33
CA ILE A 71 -8.94 19.19 8.34
C ILE A 71 -8.91 20.58 7.68
N ALA A 72 -9.63 20.79 6.58
CA ALA A 72 -9.72 22.09 5.94
C ALA A 72 -10.36 23.15 6.87
N ASP A 73 -11.40 22.79 7.62
CA ASP A 73 -12.04 23.68 8.60
C ASP A 73 -11.05 24.11 9.70
N LEU A 74 -10.21 23.18 10.19
CA LEU A 74 -9.16 23.48 11.17
C LEU A 74 -8.06 24.38 10.57
N MET A 75 -7.67 24.15 9.31
CA MET A 75 -6.70 25.01 8.62
C MET A 75 -7.23 26.44 8.47
N ILE A 76 -8.51 26.60 8.11
CA ILE A 76 -9.15 27.93 8.01
C ILE A 76 -9.17 28.64 9.36
N ALA A 77 -9.28 27.88 10.46
CA ALA A 77 -9.23 28.41 11.82
C ALA A 77 -7.82 28.65 12.36
N ASP A 78 -6.76 28.29 11.60
CA ASP A 78 -5.35 28.34 12.01
C ASP A 78 -5.01 27.44 13.22
N GLU A 79 -5.77 26.35 13.41
CA GLU A 79 -5.66 25.43 14.56
C GLU A 79 -4.64 24.30 14.31
N TRP A 80 -3.39 24.64 14.00
CA TRP A 80 -2.35 23.68 13.61
C TRP A 80 -1.99 22.63 14.68
N ILE A 81 -2.14 22.98 15.96
CA ILE A 81 -1.90 22.04 17.05
C ILE A 81 -2.97 20.97 17.08
N GLU A 82 -4.24 21.35 16.91
CA GLU A 82 -5.35 20.41 16.87
C GLU A 82 -5.23 19.49 15.65
N ILE A 83 -4.83 20.00 14.48
CA ILE A 83 -4.53 19.20 13.30
C ILE A 83 -3.45 18.16 13.63
N ALA A 84 -2.36 18.57 14.25
CA ALA A 84 -1.25 17.68 14.60
C ALA A 84 -1.68 16.59 15.60
N GLU A 85 -2.50 16.93 16.59
CA GLU A 85 -3.07 15.97 17.55
C GLU A 85 -4.01 14.97 16.86
N LYS A 86 -4.85 15.41 15.93
CA LYS A 86 -5.72 14.51 15.14
C LYS A 86 -4.92 13.54 14.29
N ILE A 87 -3.92 14.04 13.58
CA ILE A 87 -3.05 13.20 12.75
C ILE A 87 -2.30 12.19 13.61
N PHE A 88 -1.77 12.62 14.78
CA PHE A 88 -1.10 11.74 15.73
C PHE A 88 -2.02 10.61 16.21
N ASP A 89 -3.26 10.93 16.59
CA ASP A 89 -4.23 9.92 17.03
C ASP A 89 -4.58 8.96 15.88
N TRP A 90 -4.73 9.46 14.65
CA TRP A 90 -5.05 8.60 13.50
C TRP A 90 -3.90 7.69 13.07
N GLU A 91 -2.64 8.15 13.10
CA GLU A 91 -1.49 7.29 12.81
C GLU A 91 -1.29 6.23 13.90
N ALA A 92 -1.45 6.58 15.18
CA ALA A 92 -1.26 5.66 16.28
C ALA A 92 -2.30 4.51 16.27
N ASN A 93 -3.50 4.79 15.77
CA ASN A 93 -4.58 3.81 15.64
C ASN A 93 -4.70 3.20 14.24
N LEU A 94 -3.83 3.60 13.29
CA LEU A 94 -3.92 3.25 11.87
C LEU A 94 -5.35 3.44 11.32
N THR A 95 -6.04 4.51 11.73
CA THR A 95 -7.42 4.77 11.30
C THR A 95 -7.49 4.92 9.79
N ALA A 96 -8.39 4.18 9.16
CA ALA A 96 -8.60 4.18 7.72
C ALA A 96 -10.08 4.29 7.37
N THR A 97 -10.32 4.78 6.15
CA THR A 97 -11.63 4.73 5.52
C THR A 97 -12.01 3.29 5.16
N PRO A 98 -13.27 3.01 4.78
CA PRO A 98 -13.69 1.71 4.31
C PRO A 98 -12.82 1.14 3.17
N GLY A 99 -12.28 1.98 2.28
CA GLY A 99 -11.35 1.60 1.20
C GLY A 99 -9.92 1.38 1.63
N GLY A 100 -9.59 1.51 2.92
CA GLY A 100 -8.24 1.32 3.44
C GLY A 100 -7.36 2.57 3.38
N VAL A 101 -7.87 3.72 2.94
CA VAL A 101 -7.09 4.96 2.88
C VAL A 101 -6.88 5.50 4.30
N ARG A 102 -5.62 5.69 4.69
CA ARG A 102 -5.28 6.18 6.04
C ARG A 102 -5.70 7.63 6.23
N TYR A 103 -6.36 7.90 7.35
CA TYR A 103 -6.81 9.25 7.70
C TYR A 103 -5.64 10.25 7.82
N HIS A 104 -4.51 9.79 8.37
CA HIS A 104 -3.32 10.62 8.52
C HIS A 104 -2.70 11.03 7.16
N GLU A 105 -2.82 10.19 6.12
CA GLU A 105 -2.43 10.54 4.75
C GLU A 105 -3.40 11.54 4.13
N LEU A 106 -4.72 11.31 4.28
CA LEU A 106 -5.75 12.25 3.83
C LEU A 106 -5.52 13.64 4.42
N ALA A 107 -5.30 13.70 5.73
CA ALA A 107 -5.04 14.93 6.46
C ALA A 107 -3.76 15.62 5.98
N THR A 108 -2.65 14.88 5.85
CA THR A 108 -1.38 15.43 5.35
C THR A 108 -1.54 16.01 3.94
N ARG A 109 -2.24 15.29 3.05
CA ARG A 109 -2.55 15.77 1.70
C ARG A 109 -3.41 17.02 1.71
N THR A 110 -4.43 17.08 2.58
CA THR A 110 -5.26 18.27 2.75
C THR A 110 -4.44 19.45 3.28
N CYS A 111 -3.56 19.25 4.26
CA CYS A 111 -2.66 20.30 4.74
C CYS A 111 -1.79 20.88 3.62
N LEU A 112 -1.27 20.02 2.74
CA LEU A 112 -0.36 20.43 1.66
C LEU A 112 -1.10 20.93 0.40
N SER A 113 -2.43 20.86 0.34
CA SER A 113 -3.17 21.17 -0.91
C SER A 113 -3.04 22.64 -1.32
N GLY A 114 -2.92 23.56 -0.36
CA GLY A 114 -2.67 24.99 -0.65
C GLY A 114 -1.32 25.21 -1.32
N LEU A 115 -0.26 24.57 -0.80
CA LEU A 115 1.06 24.57 -1.42
C LEU A 115 1.03 23.94 -2.82
N GLN A 116 0.34 22.81 -2.98
CA GLN A 116 0.19 22.15 -4.27
C GLN A 116 -0.50 23.06 -5.29
N GLY A 117 -1.57 23.76 -4.90
CA GLY A 117 -2.23 24.74 -5.77
C GLY A 117 -1.30 25.86 -6.25
N LEU A 118 -0.44 26.39 -5.37
CA LEU A 118 0.57 27.39 -5.76
C LEU A 118 1.61 26.83 -6.75
N ILE A 119 1.93 25.54 -6.65
CA ILE A 119 2.88 24.85 -7.53
C ILE A 119 2.26 24.57 -8.90
N ASP A 120 0.99 24.17 -8.92
CA ASP A 120 0.22 23.84 -10.13
C ASP A 120 -0.09 25.10 -10.96
N ASP A 121 -0.40 26.22 -10.29
CA ASP A 121 -0.72 27.50 -10.95
C ASP A 121 0.53 28.26 -11.47
N ALA A 122 1.74 27.80 -11.13
CA ALA A 122 2.98 28.50 -11.49
C ALA A 122 3.35 28.32 -12.99
N PRO A 123 3.70 29.39 -13.72
CA PRO A 123 3.96 29.33 -15.16
C PRO A 123 5.19 28.52 -15.60
N ARG A 124 6.16 28.28 -14.69
CA ARG A 124 7.41 27.52 -14.92
C ARG A 124 8.34 28.09 -16.01
N ASP A 125 8.22 29.37 -16.33
CA ASP A 125 9.15 30.11 -17.19
C ASP A 125 10.51 30.31 -16.49
N THR A 126 10.47 30.59 -15.18
CA THR A 126 11.66 30.79 -14.36
C THR A 126 11.57 30.07 -13.02
N PRO A 127 12.68 29.63 -12.41
CA PRO A 127 12.63 29.06 -11.06
C PRO A 127 12.10 30.01 -9.97
N GLY A 128 11.94 31.30 -10.26
CA GLY A 128 11.31 32.29 -9.37
C GLY A 128 9.78 32.22 -9.37
N ASP A 129 9.18 31.54 -10.35
CA ASP A 129 7.72 31.40 -10.43
C ASP A 129 7.15 30.58 -9.25
N LEU A 130 8.01 29.79 -8.60
CA LEU A 130 7.70 29.03 -7.39
C LEU A 130 8.05 29.78 -6.08
N ASP A 131 8.32 31.09 -6.14
CA ASP A 131 8.64 31.87 -4.94
C ASP A 131 7.43 31.97 -3.99
N ALA A 132 6.19 32.00 -4.50
CA ALA A 132 4.98 31.95 -3.66
C ALA A 132 4.89 30.61 -2.89
N ALA A 133 5.13 29.49 -3.56
CA ALA A 133 5.23 28.19 -2.90
C ALA A 133 6.38 28.13 -1.87
N SER A 134 7.50 28.82 -2.13
CA SER A 134 8.61 28.93 -1.17
C SER A 134 8.24 29.71 0.10
N VAL A 135 7.40 30.73 -0.02
CA VAL A 135 6.83 31.45 1.13
C VAL A 135 5.93 30.51 1.93
N GLU A 136 5.06 29.75 1.25
CA GLU A 136 4.18 28.77 1.89
C GLU A 136 4.95 27.70 2.67
N VAL A 137 6.03 27.14 2.10
CA VAL A 137 6.93 26.22 2.83
C VAL A 137 7.49 26.85 4.11
N SER A 138 7.78 28.16 4.09
CA SER A 138 8.29 28.88 5.27
C SER A 138 7.26 28.92 6.40
N HIS A 139 5.96 29.02 6.08
CA HIS A 139 4.89 28.96 7.09
C HIS A 139 4.83 27.61 7.81
N PHE A 140 4.99 26.49 7.09
CA PHE A 140 5.10 25.17 7.72
C PHE A 140 6.33 25.07 8.63
N VAL A 141 7.47 25.58 8.17
CA VAL A 141 8.72 25.57 8.95
C VAL A 141 8.59 26.41 10.22
N ASP A 142 8.03 27.61 10.12
CA ASP A 142 7.81 28.49 11.27
C ASP A 142 6.86 27.85 12.30
N THR A 143 5.80 27.19 11.82
CA THR A 143 4.84 26.45 12.67
C THR A 143 5.54 25.32 13.43
N HIS A 144 6.36 24.51 12.74
CA HIS A 144 7.18 23.48 13.38
C HIS A 144 8.18 24.06 14.40
N GLN A 145 8.86 25.17 14.08
CA GLN A 145 9.85 25.79 14.98
C GLN A 145 9.24 26.34 16.27
N GLN A 146 7.96 26.73 16.24
CA GLN A 146 7.23 27.14 17.44
C GLN A 146 6.91 25.95 18.36
N GLN A 147 6.90 24.71 17.83
CA GLN A 147 6.60 23.47 18.54
C GLN A 147 7.60 22.36 18.17
N PRO A 148 8.89 22.51 18.49
CA PRO A 148 9.95 21.62 18.01
C PRO A 148 9.85 20.18 18.53
N GLY A 149 9.04 19.93 19.56
CA GLY A 149 8.79 18.59 20.11
C GLY A 149 7.65 17.82 19.42
N ASN A 150 6.91 18.44 18.49
CA ASN A 150 5.81 17.78 17.78
C ASN A 150 6.32 17.21 16.45
N HIS A 151 6.41 15.88 16.36
CA HIS A 151 6.94 15.20 15.16
C HIS A 151 5.99 15.29 13.97
N ILE A 152 4.68 15.41 14.17
CA ILE A 152 3.72 15.61 13.07
C ILE A 152 3.98 16.94 12.37
N LEU A 153 4.14 18.03 13.11
CA LEU A 153 4.48 19.33 12.52
C LEU A 153 5.83 19.30 11.81
N ALA A 154 6.80 18.55 12.35
CA ALA A 154 8.07 18.32 11.68
C ALA A 154 7.90 17.58 10.34
N VAL A 155 7.06 16.53 10.31
CA VAL A 155 6.72 15.80 9.08
C VAL A 155 6.05 16.71 8.06
N LEU A 156 5.05 17.53 8.46
CA LEU A 156 4.38 18.46 7.54
C LEU A 156 5.38 19.47 6.94
N ALA A 157 6.28 20.03 7.75
CA ALA A 157 7.33 20.93 7.27
C ALA A 157 8.31 20.23 6.31
N ALA A 158 8.73 19.00 6.62
CA ALA A 158 9.58 18.21 5.74
C ALA A 158 8.88 17.85 4.43
N ARG A 159 7.60 17.46 4.47
CA ARG A 159 6.79 17.15 3.28
C ARG A 159 6.56 18.38 2.41
N ALA A 160 6.35 19.56 3.00
CA ALA A 160 6.28 20.81 2.26
C ALA A 160 7.57 21.10 1.48
N HIS A 161 8.74 20.85 2.09
CA HIS A 161 10.01 20.89 1.37
C HIS A 161 10.07 19.84 0.25
N ILE A 162 9.71 18.57 0.51
CA ILE A 162 9.75 17.49 -0.48
C ILE A 162 8.89 17.84 -1.70
N VAL A 163 7.63 18.24 -1.50
CA VAL A 163 6.69 18.61 -2.56
C VAL A 163 7.27 19.74 -3.44
N LEU A 164 7.80 20.80 -2.82
CA LEU A 164 8.43 21.89 -3.58
C LEU A 164 9.75 21.45 -4.26
N GLY A 165 10.49 20.53 -3.63
CA GLY A 165 11.68 19.92 -4.19
C GLY A 165 11.38 19.13 -5.46
N GLU A 166 10.26 18.40 -5.47
CA GLU A 166 9.76 17.65 -6.63
C GLU A 166 9.33 18.59 -7.76
N ALA A 167 8.60 19.66 -7.46
CA ALA A 167 8.23 20.67 -8.45
C ALA A 167 9.45 21.24 -9.20
N TYR A 168 10.59 21.42 -8.51
CA TYR A 168 11.84 21.84 -9.15
C TYR A 168 12.52 20.74 -9.99
N ARG A 169 12.18 19.46 -9.78
CA ARG A 169 12.73 18.31 -10.51
C ARG A 169 11.95 18.00 -11.78
N GLU A 170 10.69 18.39 -11.86
CA GLU A 170 9.80 18.16 -12.99
C GLU A 170 10.38 18.55 -14.36
N ASP A 171 10.00 17.78 -15.37
CA ASP A 171 10.31 18.03 -16.77
C ASP A 171 9.43 19.13 -17.37
N GLY A 172 9.68 20.37 -16.94
CA GLY A 172 9.04 21.58 -17.49
C GLY A 172 9.99 22.75 -17.69
N TRP A 173 11.16 22.70 -17.06
CA TRP A 173 12.12 23.81 -17.09
C TRP A 173 12.85 23.92 -18.43
N ALA A 174 13.02 25.16 -18.90
CA ALA A 174 13.90 25.45 -20.02
C ALA A 174 15.32 24.87 -19.79
N ALA A 175 15.96 24.41 -20.87
CA ALA A 175 17.21 23.65 -20.80
C ALA A 175 18.35 24.42 -20.08
N ASP A 176 18.40 25.74 -20.24
CA ASP A 176 19.35 26.61 -19.56
C ASP A 176 19.04 26.81 -18.06
N MET A 177 17.78 26.66 -17.66
CA MET A 177 17.31 26.78 -16.27
C MET A 177 17.34 25.47 -15.49
N ARG A 178 17.31 24.31 -16.16
CA ARG A 178 17.26 22.98 -15.52
C ARG A 178 18.34 22.78 -14.45
N LYS A 179 19.56 23.26 -14.67
CA LYS A 179 20.65 23.17 -13.67
C LYS A 179 20.36 23.98 -12.40
N THR A 180 19.70 25.13 -12.54
CA THR A 180 19.31 25.98 -11.41
C THR A 180 18.14 25.36 -10.65
N ALA A 181 17.14 24.84 -11.37
CA ALA A 181 16.01 24.13 -10.79
C ALA A 181 16.47 22.90 -9.98
N LEU A 182 17.33 22.04 -10.55
CA LEU A 182 17.91 20.89 -9.82
C LEU A 182 18.67 21.29 -8.55
N ARG A 183 19.38 22.42 -8.56
CA ARG A 183 20.04 22.93 -7.34
C ARG A 183 19.03 23.41 -6.30
N LYS A 184 17.92 24.02 -6.71
CA LYS A 184 16.84 24.39 -5.80
C LYS A 184 16.17 23.12 -5.23
N SER A 185 15.84 22.15 -6.08
CA SER A 185 15.33 20.83 -5.67
C SER A 185 16.21 20.19 -4.59
N ALA A 186 17.52 20.06 -4.84
CA ALA A 186 18.45 19.48 -3.87
C ALA A 186 18.48 20.23 -2.52
N LYS A 187 18.32 21.56 -2.51
CA LYS A 187 18.25 22.34 -1.26
C LYS A 187 17.01 21.96 -0.44
N HIS A 188 15.87 21.77 -1.08
CA HIS A 188 14.65 21.36 -0.38
C HIS A 188 14.77 19.95 0.20
N PHE A 189 15.31 18.98 -0.54
CA PHE A 189 15.57 17.63 -0.01
C PHE A 189 16.57 17.60 1.15
N ILE A 190 17.61 18.44 1.10
CA ILE A 190 18.56 18.61 2.21
C ILE A 190 17.86 19.21 3.43
N ALA A 191 17.00 20.21 3.24
CA ALA A 191 16.26 20.84 4.33
C ALA A 191 15.26 19.86 4.97
N ALA A 192 14.50 19.11 4.18
CA ALA A 192 13.64 18.03 4.66
C ALA A 192 14.43 17.00 5.47
N GLY A 193 15.58 16.55 4.94
CA GLY A 193 16.45 15.62 5.64
C GLY A 193 16.98 16.18 6.97
N ALA A 194 17.27 17.48 7.06
CA ALA A 194 17.70 18.11 8.31
C ALA A 194 16.59 18.14 9.38
N ILE A 195 15.32 18.33 8.97
CA ILE A 195 14.16 18.29 9.86
C ILE A 195 13.88 16.86 10.35
N LEU A 196 14.00 15.87 9.46
CA LEU A 196 13.68 14.46 9.76
C LEU A 196 14.78 13.72 10.52
N LYS A 197 16.06 14.09 10.31
CA LYS A 197 17.22 13.41 10.90
C LYS A 197 17.18 13.15 12.42
N PRO A 198 16.68 14.04 13.29
CA PRO A 198 16.65 13.78 14.73
C PRO A 198 15.51 12.86 15.16
N LEU A 199 14.60 12.48 14.26
CA LEU A 199 13.40 11.72 14.56
C LEU A 199 13.54 10.26 14.10
N ASP A 200 13.10 9.33 14.93
CA ASP A 200 13.11 7.88 14.66
C ASP A 200 11.66 7.40 14.47
N PRO A 201 11.27 6.95 13.26
CA PRO A 201 9.91 6.47 12.97
C PRO A 201 9.44 5.36 13.90
N VAL A 202 10.33 4.44 14.26
CA VAL A 202 10.01 3.31 15.13
C VAL A 202 9.83 3.78 16.57
N ALA A 203 10.70 4.68 17.06
CA ALA A 203 10.55 5.23 18.41
C ALA A 203 9.26 6.04 18.58
N HIS A 204 8.81 6.69 17.50
CA HIS A 204 7.56 7.45 17.47
C HIS A 204 6.33 6.59 17.09
N MET A 205 6.52 5.34 16.65
CA MET A 205 5.46 4.52 16.05
C MET A 205 4.71 5.26 14.93
N SER A 206 5.44 5.98 14.07
CA SER A 206 4.86 6.92 13.09
C SER A 206 5.12 6.45 11.65
N PRO A 207 4.13 5.81 10.99
CA PRO A 207 4.18 5.52 9.56
C PRO A 207 4.38 6.77 8.71
N LEU A 208 3.80 7.92 9.10
CA LEU A 208 4.00 9.19 8.39
C LEU A 208 5.46 9.65 8.41
N LEU A 209 6.16 9.44 9.52
CA LEU A 209 7.57 9.79 9.61
C LEU A 209 8.43 8.86 8.73
N ALA A 210 8.10 7.56 8.68
CA ALA A 210 8.74 6.60 7.77
C ALA A 210 8.50 6.98 6.29
N GLU A 211 7.25 7.30 5.93
CA GLU A 211 6.90 7.84 4.61
C GLU A 211 7.75 9.06 4.25
N ALA A 212 7.81 10.06 5.14
CA ALA A 212 8.56 11.29 4.88
C ALA A 212 10.05 11.01 4.69
N GLN A 213 10.64 10.08 5.44
CA GLN A 213 12.03 9.65 5.25
C GLN A 213 12.23 8.91 3.92
N TYR A 214 11.28 8.04 3.54
CA TYR A 214 11.29 7.35 2.25
C TYR A 214 11.26 8.34 1.08
N LEU A 215 10.29 9.25 1.08
CA LEU A 215 10.14 10.29 0.05
C LEU A 215 11.35 11.25 0.03
N GLN A 216 11.92 11.60 1.18
CA GLN A 216 13.14 12.39 1.27
C GLN A 216 14.33 11.68 0.59
N ALA A 217 14.44 10.36 0.80
CA ALA A 217 15.49 9.56 0.19
C ALA A 217 15.35 9.50 -1.34
N LEU A 218 14.12 9.40 -1.87
CA LEU A 218 13.89 9.42 -3.32
C LEU A 218 14.50 10.66 -3.99
N GLY A 219 14.28 11.86 -3.46
CA GLY A 219 14.86 13.06 -4.07
C GLY A 219 16.32 13.36 -3.70
N SER A 220 16.95 12.55 -2.85
CA SER A 220 18.30 12.81 -2.35
C SER A 220 19.39 12.08 -3.14
N PRO A 221 20.55 12.72 -3.39
CA PRO A 221 21.71 12.02 -3.93
C PRO A 221 22.13 10.84 -3.03
N GLY A 222 22.25 9.64 -3.61
CA GLY A 222 22.59 8.41 -2.87
C GLY A 222 21.48 7.90 -1.94
N GLY A 223 20.25 8.41 -2.08
CA GLY A 223 19.11 7.92 -1.30
C GLY A 223 18.63 6.53 -1.71
N GLU A 224 18.95 6.10 -2.93
CA GLU A 224 18.60 4.78 -3.48
C GLU A 224 19.09 3.62 -2.60
N ASP A 225 20.32 3.71 -2.08
CA ASP A 225 20.92 2.72 -1.18
C ASP A 225 20.13 2.51 0.13
N ARG A 226 19.22 3.43 0.47
CA ARG A 226 18.39 3.38 1.69
C ARG A 226 16.94 2.99 1.42
N LEU A 227 16.49 2.95 0.16
CA LEU A 227 15.06 2.79 -0.15
C LEU A 227 14.52 1.45 0.34
N GLN A 228 15.28 0.36 0.17
CA GLN A 228 14.86 -0.96 0.63
C GLN A 228 14.66 -0.97 2.15
N SER A 229 15.64 -0.48 2.93
CA SER A 229 15.53 -0.43 4.39
C SER A 229 14.41 0.48 4.87
N LEU A 230 14.19 1.62 4.20
CA LEU A 230 13.13 2.56 4.54
C LEU A 230 11.74 2.00 4.21
N PHE A 231 11.60 1.31 3.07
CA PHE A 231 10.38 0.60 2.71
C PHE A 231 10.05 -0.49 3.73
N GLN A 232 11.05 -1.30 4.08
CA GLN A 232 10.93 -2.32 5.11
C GLN A 232 10.44 -1.70 6.43
N GLU A 233 11.11 -0.66 6.95
CA GLU A 233 10.69 0.01 8.19
C GLU A 233 9.25 0.56 8.11
N TRP A 234 8.87 1.09 6.95
CA TRP A 234 7.53 1.64 6.75
C TRP A 234 6.44 0.54 6.77
N ILE A 235 6.66 -0.61 6.11
CA ILE A 235 5.71 -1.75 6.17
C ILE A 235 5.70 -2.43 7.54
N ASP A 236 6.76 -2.34 8.34
CA ASP A 236 6.71 -2.82 9.74
C ASP A 236 5.74 -2.00 10.58
N LEU A 237 5.62 -0.70 10.30
CA LEU A 237 4.78 0.23 11.03
C LEU A 237 3.32 0.19 10.57
N ASP A 238 3.08 -0.01 9.28
CA ASP A 238 1.74 -0.05 8.70
C ASP A 238 1.62 -1.09 7.56
N PRO A 239 1.62 -2.40 7.88
CA PRO A 239 1.78 -3.45 6.89
C PRO A 239 0.62 -3.53 5.88
N SER A 240 -0.59 -3.10 6.25
CA SER A 240 -1.78 -3.28 5.41
C SER A 240 -2.07 -2.11 4.48
N ASN A 241 -1.24 -1.07 4.51
CA ASN A 241 -1.47 0.14 3.73
C ASN A 241 -0.89 0.00 2.32
N SER A 242 -1.77 -0.05 1.32
CA SER A 242 -1.37 -0.23 -0.07
C SER A 242 -0.52 0.92 -0.62
N SER A 243 -0.70 2.15 -0.11
CA SER A 243 0.01 3.33 -0.60
C SER A 243 1.54 3.19 -0.49
N ILE A 244 2.00 2.44 0.52
CA ILE A 244 3.42 2.14 0.76
C ILE A 244 4.00 1.32 -0.39
N TYR A 245 3.26 0.29 -0.80
CA TYR A 245 3.65 -0.60 -1.88
C TYR A 245 3.57 0.11 -3.23
N ASP A 246 2.53 0.90 -3.45
CA ASP A 246 2.37 1.74 -4.64
C ASP A 246 3.55 2.70 -4.80
N ALA A 247 3.90 3.43 -3.74
CA ALA A 247 5.03 4.37 -3.73
C ALA A 247 6.38 3.66 -3.96
N HIS A 248 6.56 2.47 -3.39
CA HIS A 248 7.78 1.70 -3.56
C HIS A 248 7.94 1.19 -4.99
N VAL A 249 6.87 0.63 -5.55
CA VAL A 249 6.86 0.11 -6.91
C VAL A 249 7.10 1.23 -7.92
N ALA A 250 6.41 2.37 -7.80
CA ALA A 250 6.65 3.54 -8.65
C ALA A 250 8.12 3.99 -8.60
N ALA A 251 8.73 3.97 -7.41
CA ALA A 251 10.15 4.31 -7.26
C ALA A 251 11.10 3.30 -7.93
N LEU A 252 10.81 2.00 -7.86
CA LEU A 252 11.61 0.97 -8.53
C LEU A 252 11.52 1.10 -10.05
N VAL A 253 10.31 1.35 -10.55
CA VAL A 253 9.99 1.59 -11.96
C VAL A 253 10.74 2.78 -12.52
N ASP A 254 10.57 3.97 -11.91
CA ASP A 254 11.08 5.24 -12.43
C ASP A 254 12.60 5.25 -12.58
N ARG A 255 13.27 4.39 -11.80
CA ARG A 255 14.73 4.29 -11.74
C ARG A 255 15.30 3.15 -12.56
N ASP A 256 14.46 2.42 -13.30
CA ASP A 256 14.86 1.21 -14.04
C ASP A 256 15.57 0.19 -13.11
N LEU A 257 15.15 0.14 -11.84
CA LEU A 257 15.70 -0.78 -10.83
C LEU A 257 15.00 -2.14 -10.86
N ILE A 258 14.10 -2.35 -11.82
CA ILE A 258 13.31 -3.58 -11.95
C ILE A 258 14.02 -4.56 -12.89
N ALA A 259 14.78 -5.47 -12.30
CA ALA A 259 15.03 -6.77 -12.91
C ALA A 259 14.01 -7.79 -12.40
N GLY A 260 13.63 -8.77 -13.23
CA GLY A 260 12.61 -9.75 -12.85
C GLY A 260 12.93 -10.54 -11.58
N GLU A 261 14.21 -10.84 -11.31
CA GLU A 261 14.65 -11.52 -10.08
C GLU A 261 14.55 -10.61 -8.84
N ASP A 262 14.79 -9.31 -8.99
CA ASP A 262 14.71 -8.36 -7.89
C ASP A 262 13.26 -8.12 -7.45
N VAL A 263 12.33 -8.05 -8.41
CA VAL A 263 10.88 -7.96 -8.13
C VAL A 263 10.39 -9.15 -7.31
N LEU A 264 10.77 -10.37 -7.69
CA LEU A 264 10.37 -11.57 -6.95
C LEU A 264 10.94 -11.60 -5.55
N ARG A 265 12.20 -11.18 -5.37
CA ARG A 265 12.83 -11.11 -4.07
C ARG A 265 12.15 -10.09 -3.16
N GLU A 266 11.87 -8.89 -3.64
CA GLU A 266 11.18 -7.86 -2.84
C GLU A 266 9.76 -8.29 -2.48
N ALA A 267 9.02 -8.93 -3.40
CA ALA A 267 7.70 -9.49 -3.11
C ALA A 267 7.75 -10.57 -2.02
N ASP A 268 8.73 -11.47 -2.08
CA ASP A 268 8.95 -12.52 -1.08
C ASP A 268 9.33 -11.94 0.28
N GLU A 269 10.21 -10.95 0.31
CA GLU A 269 10.59 -10.23 1.54
C GLU A 269 9.39 -9.53 2.18
N ALA A 270 8.58 -8.83 1.38
CA ALA A 270 7.37 -8.16 1.86
C ALA A 270 6.34 -9.15 2.42
N MET A 271 6.14 -10.28 1.75
CA MET A 271 5.28 -11.38 2.21
C MET A 271 5.75 -11.94 3.56
N HIS A 272 7.03 -12.33 3.66
CA HIS A 272 7.58 -12.90 4.90
C HIS A 272 7.51 -11.91 6.07
N ARG A 273 7.78 -10.64 5.80
CA ARG A 273 7.78 -9.59 6.83
C ARG A 273 6.38 -9.34 7.39
N THR A 274 5.37 -9.40 6.53
CA THR A 274 3.96 -9.17 6.91
C THR A 274 3.18 -10.44 7.24
N GLU A 275 3.83 -11.62 7.22
CA GLU A 275 3.16 -12.92 7.37
C GLU A 275 2.29 -13.02 8.63
N LYS A 276 2.75 -12.45 9.75
CA LYS A 276 2.04 -12.50 11.03
C LYS A 276 0.76 -11.69 11.04
N SER A 277 0.69 -10.59 10.29
CA SER A 277 -0.45 -9.67 10.27
C SER A 277 -1.38 -9.91 9.09
N LEU A 278 -0.82 -10.29 7.94
CA LEU A 278 -1.55 -10.37 6.67
C LEU A 278 -1.53 -11.75 6.03
N GLY A 279 -0.87 -12.75 6.64
CA GLY A 279 -0.60 -14.01 5.96
C GLY A 279 0.23 -13.75 4.70
N LEU A 280 -0.23 -14.25 3.56
CA LEU A 280 0.43 -14.05 2.27
C LEU A 280 0.17 -12.64 1.69
N GLY A 281 -0.64 -11.80 2.34
CA GLY A 281 -1.15 -10.54 1.79
C GLY A 281 -0.09 -9.52 1.35
N GLY A 282 1.10 -9.50 1.96
CA GLY A 282 2.20 -8.64 1.50
C GLY A 282 2.66 -8.96 0.08
N TYR A 283 2.53 -10.21 -0.37
CA TYR A 283 2.80 -10.60 -1.76
C TYR A 283 1.80 -9.94 -2.72
N ALA A 284 0.51 -9.96 -2.36
CA ALA A 284 -0.54 -9.34 -3.16
C ALA A 284 -0.39 -7.81 -3.20
N LEU A 285 -0.18 -7.17 -2.04
CA LEU A 285 0.01 -5.71 -1.96
C LEU A 285 1.19 -5.22 -2.80
N PHE A 286 2.27 -6.00 -2.89
CA PHE A 286 3.41 -5.66 -3.74
C PHE A 286 3.11 -5.82 -5.24
N PHE A 287 2.42 -6.89 -5.65
CA PHE A 287 2.15 -7.17 -7.06
C PHE A 287 1.02 -6.32 -7.66
N MET A 288 0.01 -5.95 -6.90
CA MET A 288 -1.14 -5.16 -7.40
C MET A 288 -0.74 -3.90 -8.20
N PRO A 289 0.10 -2.99 -7.69
CA PRO A 289 0.53 -1.82 -8.46
C PRO A 289 1.37 -2.21 -9.68
N ILE A 290 2.24 -3.22 -9.58
CA ILE A 290 3.09 -3.67 -10.70
C ILE A 290 2.21 -4.20 -11.85
N LEU A 291 1.21 -5.02 -11.55
CA LEU A 291 0.31 -5.62 -12.55
C LEU A 291 -0.59 -4.59 -13.23
N THR A 292 -0.84 -3.46 -12.58
CA THR A 292 -1.60 -2.34 -13.13
C THR A 292 -0.78 -1.57 -14.18
N GLU A 293 0.54 -1.42 -13.97
CA GLU A 293 1.41 -0.64 -14.84
C GLU A 293 2.18 -1.48 -15.88
N TYR A 294 2.50 -2.74 -15.57
CA TYR A 294 3.40 -3.60 -16.34
C TYR A 294 2.78 -4.95 -16.67
N GLU A 295 2.15 -5.05 -17.85
CA GLU A 295 1.62 -6.31 -18.38
C GLU A 295 2.64 -7.45 -18.35
N SER A 296 3.92 -7.15 -18.65
CA SER A 296 4.99 -8.14 -18.66
C SER A 296 5.28 -8.76 -17.29
N ALA A 297 4.89 -8.11 -16.19
CA ALA A 297 5.07 -8.61 -14.83
C ALA A 297 4.18 -9.82 -14.52
N ARG A 298 3.11 -10.06 -15.28
CA ARG A 298 2.31 -11.30 -15.19
C ARG A 298 3.14 -12.56 -15.44
N ASN A 299 4.24 -12.46 -16.19
CA ASN A 299 5.15 -13.59 -16.39
C ASN A 299 6.01 -13.94 -15.17
N LEU A 300 6.12 -13.01 -14.20
CA LEU A 300 6.86 -13.21 -12.95
C LEU A 300 5.94 -13.79 -11.87
N LEU A 301 4.64 -13.48 -11.95
CA LEU A 301 3.64 -13.85 -10.96
C LEU A 301 3.47 -15.37 -10.82
N ASP A 302 3.60 -15.90 -9.60
CA ASP A 302 3.00 -17.19 -9.25
C ASP A 302 1.49 -16.98 -9.01
N ALA A 303 0.66 -17.45 -9.95
CA ALA A 303 -0.78 -17.24 -9.94
C ALA A 303 -1.49 -17.88 -8.72
N GLU A 304 -1.05 -19.06 -8.28
CA GLU A 304 -1.64 -19.72 -7.10
C GLU A 304 -1.29 -18.96 -5.82
N LEU A 305 -0.04 -18.52 -5.71
CA LEU A 305 0.41 -17.71 -4.58
C LEU A 305 -0.30 -16.35 -4.53
N TYR A 306 -0.45 -15.68 -5.68
CA TYR A 306 -1.15 -14.39 -5.76
C TYR A 306 -2.63 -14.53 -5.40
N ALA A 307 -3.31 -15.55 -5.92
CA ALA A 307 -4.71 -15.81 -5.59
C ALA A 307 -4.88 -16.07 -4.08
N ALA A 308 -4.01 -16.91 -3.49
CA ALA A 308 -4.00 -17.16 -2.05
C ALA A 308 -3.73 -15.89 -1.23
N ALA A 309 -2.81 -15.03 -1.68
CA ALA A 309 -2.51 -13.76 -1.04
C ALA A 309 -3.70 -12.79 -1.06
N LEU A 310 -4.45 -12.69 -2.17
CA LEU A 310 -5.68 -11.91 -2.23
C LEU A 310 -6.77 -12.47 -1.31
N MET A 311 -6.87 -13.80 -1.18
CA MET A 311 -7.77 -14.43 -0.21
C MET A 311 -7.38 -14.09 1.23
N ASP A 312 -6.08 -14.12 1.57
CA ASP A 312 -5.59 -13.75 2.89
C ASP A 312 -5.88 -12.27 3.21
N LEU A 313 -5.71 -11.36 2.25
CA LEU A 313 -6.11 -9.95 2.41
C LEU A 313 -7.61 -9.83 2.69
N ALA A 314 -8.46 -10.46 1.88
CA ALA A 314 -9.91 -10.42 2.07
C ALA A 314 -10.36 -11.09 3.38
N SER A 315 -9.65 -12.12 3.84
CA SER A 315 -9.96 -12.86 5.06
C SER A 315 -9.58 -12.10 6.34
N ASN A 316 -8.53 -11.28 6.26
CA ASN A 316 -8.05 -10.43 7.35
C ASN A 316 -8.55 -8.99 7.25
N SER A 317 -9.26 -8.66 6.17
CA SER A 317 -9.81 -7.34 5.92
C SER A 317 -10.76 -6.87 7.02
N ALA A 318 -10.70 -5.58 7.33
CA ALA A 318 -11.62 -4.93 8.24
C ALA A 318 -12.90 -4.44 7.55
N THR A 319 -12.97 -4.46 6.22
CA THR A 319 -13.98 -3.72 5.44
C THR A 319 -14.50 -4.52 4.25
N GLN A 320 -15.67 -4.13 3.72
CA GLN A 320 -16.16 -4.73 2.48
C GLN A 320 -15.49 -4.14 1.23
N ALA A 321 -14.87 -2.97 1.30
CA ALA A 321 -14.22 -2.40 0.11
C ALA A 321 -12.98 -3.19 -0.26
N GLU A 322 -12.14 -3.52 0.70
CA GLU A 322 -10.94 -4.36 0.50
C GLU A 322 -11.32 -5.75 -0.05
N VAL A 323 -12.42 -6.35 0.44
CA VAL A 323 -12.96 -7.60 -0.11
C VAL A 323 -13.41 -7.42 -1.57
N ASN A 324 -14.08 -6.31 -1.91
CA ASN A 324 -14.45 -6.00 -3.29
C ASN A 324 -13.20 -5.80 -4.17
N HIS A 325 -12.17 -5.10 -3.68
CA HIS A 325 -10.91 -4.89 -4.41
C HIS A 325 -10.17 -6.21 -4.68
N ALA A 326 -10.08 -7.08 -3.68
CA ALA A 326 -9.48 -8.40 -3.86
C ALA A 326 -10.25 -9.26 -4.87
N ALA A 327 -11.58 -9.23 -4.83
CA ALA A 327 -12.43 -9.92 -5.81
C ALA A 327 -12.27 -9.35 -7.23
N ALA A 328 -12.26 -8.02 -7.36
CA ALA A 328 -12.05 -7.35 -8.63
C ALA A 328 -10.66 -7.66 -9.22
N ALA A 329 -9.61 -7.67 -8.40
CA ALA A 329 -8.27 -8.06 -8.81
C ALA A 329 -8.21 -9.50 -9.31
N LEU A 330 -8.84 -10.45 -8.61
CA LEU A 330 -8.95 -11.84 -9.07
C LEU A 330 -9.68 -11.95 -10.42
N LEU A 331 -10.74 -11.16 -10.63
CA LEU A 331 -11.48 -11.14 -11.89
C LEU A 331 -10.61 -10.59 -13.03
N THR A 332 -9.90 -9.48 -12.82
CA THR A 332 -9.00 -8.90 -13.83
C THR A 332 -7.89 -9.88 -14.23
N GLU A 333 -7.31 -10.58 -13.25
CA GLU A 333 -6.26 -11.57 -13.56
C GLU A 333 -6.82 -12.84 -14.19
N LEU A 334 -8.05 -13.25 -13.85
CA LEU A 334 -8.76 -14.33 -14.52
C LEU A 334 -8.95 -14.03 -16.02
N GLU A 335 -9.39 -12.82 -16.37
CA GLU A 335 -9.60 -12.41 -17.77
C GLU A 335 -8.30 -12.34 -18.58
N SER A 336 -7.17 -12.14 -17.90
CA SER A 336 -5.84 -12.00 -18.50
C SER A 336 -5.03 -13.30 -18.51
N SER A 337 -5.61 -14.41 -18.03
CA SER A 337 -4.91 -15.68 -17.83
C SER A 337 -5.55 -16.84 -18.58
N ASP A 338 -4.76 -17.90 -18.80
CA ASP A 338 -5.20 -19.16 -19.40
C ASP A 338 -4.80 -20.37 -18.53
N GLY A 339 -5.39 -21.53 -18.81
CA GLY A 339 -4.96 -22.82 -18.23
C GLY A 339 -5.06 -22.87 -16.70
N ASP A 340 -4.00 -23.35 -16.06
CA ASP A 340 -3.94 -23.56 -14.60
C ASP A 340 -4.03 -22.23 -13.82
N ALA A 341 -3.46 -21.14 -14.35
CA ALA A 341 -3.54 -19.82 -13.72
C ALA A 341 -4.97 -19.28 -13.70
N ALA A 342 -5.68 -19.35 -14.84
CA ALA A 342 -7.09 -19.01 -14.92
C ALA A 342 -7.96 -19.87 -13.98
N ALA A 343 -7.63 -21.15 -13.83
CA ALA A 343 -8.33 -22.01 -12.88
C ALA A 343 -8.11 -21.54 -11.43
N ALA A 344 -6.88 -21.23 -11.03
CA ALA A 344 -6.57 -20.74 -9.69
C ALA A 344 -7.30 -19.43 -9.35
N PHE A 345 -7.31 -18.47 -10.27
CA PHE A 345 -8.02 -17.19 -10.06
C PHE A 345 -9.54 -17.38 -9.98
N ARG A 346 -10.13 -18.16 -10.89
CA ARG A 346 -11.58 -18.44 -10.87
C ARG A 346 -11.99 -19.14 -9.57
N ASP A 347 -11.30 -20.21 -9.20
CA ASP A 347 -11.68 -21.01 -8.04
C ASP A 347 -11.57 -20.17 -6.74
N THR A 348 -10.53 -19.35 -6.63
CA THR A 348 -10.36 -18.42 -5.51
C THR A 348 -11.39 -17.29 -5.51
N LEU A 349 -11.74 -16.74 -6.67
CA LEU A 349 -12.77 -15.70 -6.82
C LEU A 349 -14.14 -16.21 -6.34
N MET A 350 -14.52 -17.41 -6.76
CA MET A 350 -15.78 -18.04 -6.33
C MET A 350 -15.80 -18.29 -4.83
N LEU A 351 -14.67 -18.74 -4.27
CA LEU A 351 -14.53 -18.94 -2.83
C LEU A 351 -14.62 -17.62 -2.06
N LEU A 352 -13.96 -16.57 -2.55
CA LEU A 352 -13.95 -15.25 -1.90
C LEU A 352 -15.35 -14.63 -1.92
N ILE A 353 -16.02 -14.65 -3.07
CA ILE A 353 -17.38 -14.13 -3.21
C ILE A 353 -18.33 -14.84 -2.25
N SER A 354 -18.28 -16.16 -2.22
CA SER A 354 -19.19 -16.94 -1.38
C SER A 354 -18.92 -16.76 0.12
N GLN A 355 -17.65 -16.65 0.54
CA GLN A 355 -17.27 -16.61 1.94
C GLN A 355 -17.14 -15.21 2.53
N HIS A 356 -16.74 -14.21 1.76
CA HIS A 356 -16.32 -12.90 2.29
C HIS A 356 -17.14 -11.73 1.75
N LEU A 357 -17.63 -11.81 0.50
CA LEU A 357 -18.42 -10.72 -0.08
C LEU A 357 -19.81 -10.65 0.55
N ARG A 358 -20.21 -9.45 0.97
CA ARG A 358 -21.48 -9.15 1.66
C ARG A 358 -22.21 -7.96 1.07
N VAL A 359 -21.49 -7.03 0.45
CA VAL A 359 -22.02 -5.85 -0.22
C VAL A 359 -21.22 -5.65 -1.50
N ILE A 360 -21.89 -5.31 -2.59
CA ILE A 360 -21.25 -4.95 -3.86
C ILE A 360 -21.02 -3.45 -3.88
N TYR A 361 -19.78 -3.03 -4.15
CA TYR A 361 -19.40 -1.63 -4.40
C TYR A 361 -19.10 -1.44 -5.89
N PRO A 362 -20.09 -0.98 -6.70
CA PRO A 362 -19.99 -0.98 -8.16
C PRO A 362 -18.74 -0.31 -8.74
N ARG A 363 -18.24 0.76 -8.10
CA ARG A 363 -17.09 1.53 -8.59
C ARG A 363 -15.77 0.75 -8.56
N VAL A 364 -15.70 -0.33 -7.78
CA VAL A 364 -14.48 -1.14 -7.63
C VAL A 364 -14.35 -2.17 -8.75
N TRP A 365 -15.46 -2.63 -9.32
CA TRP A 365 -15.44 -3.72 -10.29
C TRP A 365 -15.16 -3.22 -11.70
N PRO A 366 -14.42 -3.99 -12.52
CA PRO A 366 -14.16 -3.66 -13.92
C PRO A 366 -15.37 -3.94 -14.85
N ILE A 367 -16.41 -4.57 -14.31
CA ILE A 367 -17.62 -5.03 -15.01
C ILE A 367 -18.88 -4.34 -14.46
N SER A 368 -20.00 -4.49 -15.15
CA SER A 368 -21.29 -3.93 -14.71
C SER A 368 -21.82 -4.61 -13.45
N VAL A 369 -22.71 -3.93 -12.73
CA VAL A 369 -23.32 -4.47 -11.49
C VAL A 369 -24.11 -5.74 -11.78
N GLU A 370 -24.80 -5.79 -12.92
CA GLU A 370 -25.55 -6.95 -13.37
C GLU A 370 -24.63 -8.16 -13.55
N GLU A 371 -23.46 -7.97 -14.18
CA GLU A 371 -22.46 -9.03 -14.34
C GLU A 371 -21.87 -9.48 -12.99
N VAL A 372 -21.65 -8.57 -12.04
CA VAL A 372 -21.22 -8.94 -10.67
C VAL A 372 -22.30 -9.76 -9.97
N GLN A 373 -23.58 -9.41 -10.14
CA GLN A 373 -24.69 -10.18 -9.55
C GLN A 373 -24.82 -11.57 -10.16
N GLU A 374 -24.59 -11.73 -11.47
CA GLU A 374 -24.52 -13.03 -12.13
C GLU A 374 -23.37 -13.88 -11.54
N LEU A 375 -22.20 -13.27 -11.33
CA LEU A 375 -21.04 -13.91 -10.72
C LEU A 375 -21.32 -14.36 -9.26
N VAL A 376 -22.02 -13.54 -8.48
CA VAL A 376 -22.49 -13.90 -7.13
C VAL A 376 -23.46 -15.08 -7.17
N ALA A 377 -24.39 -15.09 -8.12
CA ALA A 377 -25.33 -16.19 -8.29
C ALA A 377 -24.60 -17.48 -8.68
N GLU A 378 -23.60 -17.42 -9.55
CA GLU A 378 -22.75 -18.56 -9.90
C GLU A 378 -22.00 -19.10 -8.68
N ALA A 379 -21.33 -18.22 -7.91
CA ALA A 379 -20.59 -18.60 -6.71
C ALA A 379 -21.48 -19.28 -5.65
N ALA A 380 -22.74 -18.83 -5.54
CA ALA A 380 -23.74 -19.43 -4.64
C ALA A 380 -24.07 -20.89 -5.00
N HIS A 381 -23.89 -21.30 -6.26
CA HIS A 381 -24.14 -22.66 -6.73
C HIS A 381 -22.95 -23.62 -6.58
N ILE A 382 -21.75 -23.09 -6.29
CA ILE A 382 -20.51 -23.88 -6.18
C ILE A 382 -20.34 -24.49 -4.77
N ILE A 383 -21.14 -24.06 -3.77
CA ILE A 383 -21.22 -24.68 -2.44
C ILE A 383 -22.38 -25.69 -2.33
N PRO A 384 -22.28 -26.87 -2.94
CA PRO A 384 -22.90 -28.07 -2.39
C PRO A 384 -21.82 -29.15 -2.16
N ASP A 385 -21.75 -29.71 -0.95
CA ASP A 385 -20.89 -30.86 -0.57
C ASP A 385 -19.39 -30.63 -0.30
N LEU A 386 -19.01 -29.53 0.35
CA LEU A 386 -17.84 -29.61 1.25
C LEU A 386 -18.30 -30.33 2.53
N ASP A 387 -17.91 -31.60 2.70
CA ASP A 387 -18.03 -32.37 3.95
C ASP A 387 -17.25 -31.66 5.05
N LEU A 388 -17.86 -30.63 5.64
CA LEU A 388 -17.31 -29.93 6.79
C LEU A 388 -17.43 -30.87 7.99
N PRO A 389 -16.34 -31.12 8.75
CA PRO A 389 -16.42 -31.92 9.96
C PRO A 389 -17.46 -31.31 10.91
N GLU A 390 -18.31 -32.17 11.50
CA GLU A 390 -19.32 -31.75 12.49
C GLU A 390 -18.67 -30.82 13.52
N ALA A 391 -19.24 -29.62 13.66
CA ALA A 391 -18.76 -28.64 14.62
C ALA A 391 -18.74 -29.26 16.04
N PRO A 392 -17.67 -29.05 16.84
CA PRO A 392 -17.69 -29.50 18.22
C PRO A 392 -18.81 -28.80 18.99
N ASP A 393 -19.55 -29.60 19.75
CA ASP A 393 -20.66 -29.18 20.61
C ASP A 393 -20.15 -28.17 21.66
N PHE A 394 -20.40 -26.88 21.43
CA PHE A 394 -20.06 -25.82 22.39
C PHE A 394 -21.17 -25.74 23.46
N ASP A 395 -20.91 -26.38 24.60
CA ASP A 395 -21.71 -26.27 25.83
C ASP A 395 -21.94 -24.79 26.20
N THR A 396 -23.21 -24.40 26.33
CA THR A 396 -23.69 -23.01 26.50
C THR A 396 -23.47 -22.44 27.90
N ARG A 397 -22.42 -22.87 28.61
CA ARG A 397 -22.14 -22.44 29.99
C ARG A 397 -20.97 -21.47 30.09
N THR A 398 -21.10 -20.30 29.47
CA THR A 398 -20.17 -19.18 29.74
C THR A 398 -20.79 -17.78 29.68
N SER A 399 -22.12 -17.67 29.73
CA SER A 399 -22.82 -16.36 29.77
C SER A 399 -23.04 -15.78 31.18
N GLU A 400 -22.56 -16.42 32.24
CA GLU A 400 -22.82 -15.98 33.64
C GLU A 400 -21.63 -15.35 34.39
N LYS A 401 -20.52 -14.96 33.73
CA LYS A 401 -19.36 -14.39 34.45
C LYS A 401 -18.77 -13.06 33.94
N LEU A 402 -19.50 -12.30 33.12
CA LEU A 402 -19.07 -10.96 32.68
C LEU A 402 -20.04 -9.83 33.07
N ALA A 403 -20.81 -10.03 34.14
CA ALA A 403 -21.64 -9.00 34.77
C ALA A 403 -21.42 -8.94 36.30
N ALA A 404 -20.16 -8.82 36.71
CA ALA A 404 -19.76 -8.46 38.07
C ALA A 404 -18.61 -7.46 38.05
#